data_AF-A0AAD4MFL1-F1
#
_entry.id   AF-A0AAD4MFL1-F1
#
_cell.length_a   1.000
_cell.length_b   1.000
_cell.length_c   1.000
_cell.angle_alpha   90.00
_cell.angle_beta   90.00
_cell.angle_gamma   90.00
#
_symmetry.space_group_name_H-M   'P 1'
#
loop_
_entity.id
_entity.type
_entity.pdbx_description
1 polymer ?
#
loop_
_entity_poly.entity_id
_entity_poly.type
_entity_poly.pdbx_seq_one_letter_code
_entity_poly.pdbx_strand_id
1 'polypeptide(L)'
;MAFTKNFIRERLINVRLITPPVLEQLKGINLRQIYRMIDATNDGLVTPFEQWLQHLGLIPLAVTCICGQQMKLFKHKNGKRWECTKRNCRKKRGFYKGTFFEGSHLTPEEIFLFSYFWNYDMDKCENLYREFKRDIS
;
A
#
# COMPACT_ATOMS: atom_id res chain seq x y z
N MET A 1 4.71 -21.00 14.88
CA MET A 1 5.08 -20.54 13.53
C MET A 1 5.64 -19.14 13.63
N ALA A 2 6.97 -19.02 13.59
CA ALA A 2 7.68 -17.76 13.70
C ALA A 2 7.60 -17.00 12.37
N PHE A 3 6.45 -16.36 12.10
CA PHE A 3 6.36 -15.28 11.09
C PHE A 3 7.02 -14.05 11.74
N THR A 4 8.34 -14.12 11.82
CA THR A 4 9.16 -13.29 12.69
C THR A 4 9.02 -11.81 12.31
N LYS A 5 9.05 -10.93 13.33
CA LYS A 5 9.26 -9.48 13.26
C LYS A 5 10.32 -9.03 12.22
N ASN A 6 11.21 -9.94 11.83
CA ASN A 6 12.15 -9.78 10.73
C ASN A 6 11.53 -9.66 9.34
N PHE A 7 10.36 -10.20 8.99
CA PHE A 7 9.86 -10.11 7.60
C PHE A 7 9.48 -8.69 7.19
N ILE A 8 8.73 -7.99 8.06
CA ILE A 8 8.43 -6.57 7.86
C ILE A 8 9.72 -5.77 7.95
N ARG A 9 10.55 -5.97 8.98
CA ARG A 9 11.81 -5.22 9.14
C ARG A 9 12.79 -5.43 7.97
N GLU A 10 12.99 -6.65 7.49
CA GLU A 10 13.92 -7.01 6.41
C GLU A 10 13.39 -6.61 5.02
N ARG A 11 12.07 -6.64 4.77
CA ARG A 11 11.50 -6.08 3.53
C ARG A 11 11.43 -4.56 3.55
N LEU A 12 11.13 -3.93 4.69
CA LEU A 12 11.14 -2.46 4.82
C LEU A 12 12.58 -1.90 4.70
N ILE A 13 13.60 -2.63 5.17
CA ILE A 13 15.02 -2.22 5.07
C ILE A 13 15.58 -2.43 3.65
N ASN A 14 15.21 -3.51 2.95
CA ASN A 14 15.71 -3.78 1.59
C ASN A 14 15.01 -2.98 0.49
N VAL A 15 13.88 -2.35 0.82
CA VAL A 15 13.20 -1.41 -0.06
C VAL A 15 13.80 -0.02 0.23
N ARG A 16 14.70 0.46 -0.65
CA ARG A 16 15.23 1.84 -0.67
C ARG A 16 14.14 2.95 -0.77
N LEU A 17 12.86 2.63 -0.54
CA LEU A 17 11.70 3.52 -0.73
C LEU A 17 11.17 4.12 0.57
N ILE A 18 11.56 3.63 1.74
CA ILE A 18 11.12 4.22 3.02
C ILE A 18 12.16 5.24 3.45
N THR A 19 12.02 6.43 2.88
CA THR A 19 12.77 7.58 3.35
C THR A 19 12.24 7.96 4.75
N PRO A 20 13.07 8.56 5.63
CA PRO A 20 12.62 9.03 6.94
C PRO A 20 11.31 9.85 6.91
N PRO A 21 11.04 10.71 5.90
CA PRO A 21 9.76 11.40 5.75
C PRO A 21 8.54 10.48 5.62
N VAL A 22 8.66 9.33 4.94
CA VAL A 22 7.58 8.35 4.82
C VAL A 22 7.33 7.68 6.17
N LEU A 23 8.39 7.36 6.90
CA LEU A 23 8.28 6.73 8.22
C LEU A 23 7.62 7.65 9.24
N GLU A 24 7.93 8.95 9.24
CA GLU A 24 7.28 9.93 10.12
C GLU A 24 5.77 10.08 9.82
N GLN A 25 5.38 10.09 8.55
CA GLN A 25 3.97 10.12 8.17
C GLN A 25 3.21 8.87 8.63
N LEU A 26 3.87 7.72 8.68
CA LEU A 26 3.29 6.47 9.16
C LEU A 26 3.16 6.41 10.69
N LYS A 27 3.99 7.14 11.46
CA LYS A 27 3.94 7.14 12.93
C LYS A 27 2.70 7.82 13.51
N GLY A 28 2.10 8.74 12.77
CA GLY A 28 0.94 9.52 13.21
C GLY A 28 -0.41 8.90 12.86
N ILE A 29 -0.43 7.77 12.15
CA ILE A 29 -1.68 7.17 11.67
C ILE A 29 -2.33 6.33 12.76
N ASN A 30 -3.64 6.52 12.98
CA ASN A 30 -4.44 5.69 13.88
C ASN A 30 -5.41 4.79 13.11
N LEU A 31 -6.05 3.85 13.82
CA LEU A 31 -6.90 2.83 13.20
C LEU A 31 -8.11 3.44 12.48
N ARG A 32 -8.73 4.46 13.05
CA ARG A 32 -9.85 5.18 12.44
C ARG A 32 -9.47 5.83 11.12
N GLN A 33 -8.30 6.46 11.05
CA GLN A 33 -7.80 7.05 9.81
C GLN A 33 -7.59 5.99 8.75
N ILE A 34 -7.05 4.82 9.11
CA ILE A 34 -6.90 3.69 8.19
C ILE A 34 -8.28 3.27 7.64
N TYR A 35 -9.26 3.02 8.51
CA TYR A 35 -10.62 2.63 8.07
C TYR A 35 -11.28 3.69 7.19
N ARG A 36 -11.17 4.98 7.54
CA ARG A 36 -11.72 6.07 6.71
C ARG A 36 -11.15 6.09 5.30
N MET A 37 -9.86 5.78 5.14
CA MET A 37 -9.24 5.72 3.82
C MET A 37 -9.66 4.46 3.04
N ILE A 38 -9.91 3.35 3.72
CA ILE A 38 -10.38 2.10 3.13
C ILE A 38 -11.84 2.23 2.65
N ASP A 39 -12.69 2.83 3.48
CA ASP A 39 -14.13 2.98 3.22
C ASP A 39 -14.47 4.14 2.26
N ALA A 40 -13.47 4.96 1.93
CA ALA A 40 -13.66 6.07 1.00
C ALA A 40 -14.12 5.55 -0.37
N THR A 41 -15.25 6.08 -0.83
CA THR A 41 -15.91 5.61 -2.06
C THR A 41 -14.95 5.72 -3.25
N ASN A 42 -14.86 4.66 -4.05
CA ASN A 42 -14.01 4.63 -5.23
C ASN A 42 -14.83 4.77 -6.51
N ASP A 43 -14.83 5.95 -7.11
CA ASP A 43 -15.38 6.26 -8.44
C ASP A 43 -14.31 6.18 -9.55
N GLY A 44 -13.04 6.00 -9.17
CA GLY A 44 -11.89 6.07 -10.06
C GLY A 44 -11.19 4.73 -10.33
N LEU A 45 -10.11 4.81 -11.10
CA LEU A 45 -9.23 3.67 -11.40
C LEU A 45 -8.24 3.37 -10.25
N VAL A 46 -8.01 4.35 -9.38
CA VAL A 46 -7.14 4.27 -8.21
C VAL A 46 -7.94 4.72 -7.01
N THR A 47 -8.07 3.85 -6.01
CA THR A 47 -8.80 4.13 -4.77
C THR A 47 -8.11 5.25 -4.00
N PRO A 48 -8.82 5.95 -3.09
CA PRO A 48 -8.21 6.92 -2.19
C PRO A 48 -7.05 6.32 -1.37
N PHE A 49 -7.18 5.07 -0.92
CA PHE A 49 -6.12 4.36 -0.21
C PHE A 49 -4.88 4.15 -1.09
N GLU A 50 -5.04 3.71 -2.34
CA GLU A 50 -3.92 3.53 -3.25
C GLU A 50 -3.28 4.86 -3.66
N GLN A 51 -4.06 5.95 -3.77
CA GLN A 51 -3.51 7.29 -3.98
C GLN A 51 -2.65 7.70 -2.79
N TRP A 52 -3.10 7.47 -1.56
CA TRP A 52 -2.29 7.72 -0.36
C TRP A 52 -0.98 6.92 -0.40
N LEU A 53 -1.04 5.63 -0.76
CA LEU A 53 0.17 4.80 -0.94
C LEU A 53 1.08 5.32 -2.07
N GLN A 54 0.53 5.93 -3.11
CA GLN A 54 1.32 6.58 -4.16
C GLN A 54 2.02 7.85 -3.67
N HIS A 55 1.35 8.67 -2.84
CA HIS A 55 1.97 9.84 -2.20
C HIS A 55 3.11 9.43 -1.26
N LEU A 56 2.96 8.29 -0.57
CA LEU A 56 4.03 7.71 0.24
C LEU A 56 5.16 7.06 -0.58
N GLY A 57 5.03 6.95 -1.90
CA GLY A 57 6.01 6.29 -2.76
C GLY A 57 6.03 4.76 -2.65
N LEU A 58 5.04 4.17 -1.97
CA LEU A 58 4.89 2.71 -1.84
C LEU A 58 4.30 2.09 -3.11
N ILE A 59 3.62 2.89 -3.93
CA ILE A 59 3.15 2.54 -5.27
C ILE A 59 3.64 3.64 -6.23
N PRO A 60 4.12 3.30 -7.44
CA PRO A 60 4.52 4.31 -8.41
C PRO A 60 3.33 5.16 -8.88
N LEU A 61 3.50 6.48 -8.91
CA LEU A 61 2.59 7.43 -9.57
C LEU A 61 2.61 7.29 -11.10
N ALA A 62 3.79 6.98 -11.64
CA ALA A 62 4.00 6.77 -13.07
C ALA A 62 5.03 5.66 -13.29
N VAL A 63 4.88 4.94 -14.39
CA VAL A 63 5.80 3.87 -14.79
C VAL A 63 6.29 4.12 -16.20
N THR A 64 7.61 4.10 -16.38
CA THR A 64 8.24 4.13 -17.70
C THR A 64 8.43 2.70 -18.19
N CYS A 65 7.99 2.42 -19.42
CA CYS A 65 8.22 1.15 -20.07
C CYS A 65 9.70 1.01 -20.43
N ILE A 66 10.18 -0.23 -20.58
CA ILE A 66 11.55 -0.49 -21.04
C ILE A 66 11.87 0.12 -22.43
N CYS A 67 10.84 0.45 -23.23
CA CYS A 67 11.01 1.10 -24.52
C CYS A 67 11.13 2.64 -24.42
N GLY A 68 11.18 3.18 -23.20
CA GLY A 68 11.25 4.61 -22.89
C GLY A 68 9.90 5.33 -22.80
N GLN A 69 8.81 4.71 -23.26
CA GLN A 69 7.48 5.34 -23.25
C GLN A 69 6.83 5.28 -21.85
N GLN A 70 6.23 6.38 -21.40
CA GLN A 70 5.39 6.40 -20.21
C GLN A 70 4.15 5.50 -20.40
N MET A 71 3.93 4.60 -19.45
CA MET A 71 2.79 3.68 -19.44
C MET A 71 1.54 4.38 -18.91
N LYS A 72 0.37 3.95 -19.39
CA LYS A 72 -0.93 4.38 -18.86
C LYS A 72 -1.55 3.27 -18.03
N LEU A 73 -2.34 3.62 -17.04
CA LEU A 73 -3.05 2.65 -16.21
C LEU A 73 -4.40 2.30 -16.85
N PHE A 74 -4.74 1.02 -16.88
CA PHE A 74 -6.02 0.53 -17.41
C PHE A 74 -6.70 -0.43 -16.44
N LYS A 75 -8.04 -0.41 -16.43
CA LYS A 75 -8.88 -1.38 -15.71
C LYS A 75 -8.98 -2.68 -16.50
N HIS A 76 -8.89 -3.79 -15.79
CA HIS A 76 -9.07 -5.15 -16.30
C HIS A 76 -10.04 -5.90 -15.39
N LYS A 77 -10.52 -7.07 -15.82
CA LYS A 77 -11.38 -7.93 -15.00
C LYS A 77 -10.73 -8.32 -13.67
N ASN A 78 -9.42 -8.56 -13.68
CA ASN A 78 -8.65 -9.05 -12.52
C ASN A 78 -7.79 -7.93 -11.91
N GLY A 79 -8.33 -6.72 -11.81
CA GLY A 79 -7.63 -5.56 -11.26
C GLY A 79 -7.13 -4.61 -12.34
N LYS A 80 -5.94 -4.03 -12.16
CA LYS A 80 -5.42 -2.97 -13.03
C LYS A 80 -3.97 -3.17 -13.42
N ARG A 81 -3.62 -2.63 -14.59
CA ARG A 81 -2.32 -2.83 -15.22
C ARG A 81 -1.80 -1.56 -15.86
N TRP A 82 -0.51 -1.32 -15.68
CA TRP A 82 0.26 -0.38 -16.49
C TRP A 82 0.46 -0.98 -17.87
N GLU A 83 0.07 -0.26 -18.93
CA GLU A 83 0.25 -0.68 -20.30
C GLU A 83 0.99 0.38 -21.12
N CYS A 84 1.95 -0.08 -21.92
CA CYS A 84 2.62 0.76 -22.89
C CYS A 84 1.72 0.94 -24.11
N THR A 85 1.39 2.19 -24.45
CA THR A 85 0.52 2.51 -25.60
C THR A 85 1.26 2.49 -26.94
N LYS A 86 2.60 2.37 -26.94
CA LYS A 86 3.40 2.29 -28.17
C LYS A 86 3.04 1.01 -28.93
N ARG A 87 2.57 1.15 -30.17
CA ARG A 87 1.99 0.07 -31.00
C ARG A 87 2.88 -1.17 -31.11
N ASN A 88 4.18 -0.99 -31.21
CA ASN A 88 5.16 -2.09 -31.39
C ASN A 88 5.70 -2.65 -30.06
N CYS A 89 5.33 -2.07 -28.91
CA CYS A 89 5.77 -2.55 -27.60
C CYS A 89 4.64 -3.26 -26.84
N ARG A 90 3.52 -2.55 -26.59
CA ARG A 90 2.31 -3.07 -25.91
C ARG A 90 2.56 -3.88 -24.62
N LYS A 91 3.72 -3.69 -23.99
CA LYS A 91 4.07 -4.41 -22.76
C LYS A 91 3.12 -4.02 -21.64
N LYS A 92 2.81 -4.99 -20.80
CA LYS A 92 1.91 -4.86 -19.65
C LYS A 92 2.66 -5.17 -18.38
N ARG A 93 2.31 -4.47 -17.31
CA ARG A 93 2.89 -4.63 -15.98
C ARG A 93 1.76 -4.52 -14.95
N GLY A 94 1.70 -5.44 -14.00
CA GLY A 94 0.72 -5.37 -12.91
C GLY A 94 0.86 -4.07 -12.11
N PHE A 95 -0.24 -3.55 -11.56
CA PHE A 95 -0.23 -2.29 -10.82
C PHE A 95 0.78 -2.27 -9.66
N TYR A 96 0.87 -3.36 -8.91
CA TYR A 96 1.80 -3.54 -7.79
C TYR A 96 3.15 -4.17 -8.17
N LYS A 97 3.43 -4.39 -9.46
CA LYS A 97 4.70 -5.02 -9.87
C LYS A 97 5.86 -4.09 -9.50
N GLY A 98 6.87 -4.62 -8.84
CA GLY A 98 8.08 -3.95 -8.37
C GLY A 98 7.87 -3.14 -7.10
N THR A 99 6.76 -3.35 -6.39
CA THR A 99 6.47 -2.71 -5.10
C THR A 99 6.46 -3.73 -3.97
N PHE A 100 6.34 -3.24 -2.74
CA PHE A 100 6.20 -4.08 -1.54
C PHE A 100 4.99 -5.04 -1.62
N PHE A 101 3.94 -4.65 -2.35
CA PHE A 101 2.71 -5.43 -2.50
C PHE A 101 2.78 -6.47 -3.61
N GLU A 102 3.90 -6.57 -4.34
CA GLU A 102 4.03 -7.54 -5.41
C GLU A 102 3.94 -8.99 -4.91
N GLY A 103 3.06 -9.78 -5.54
CA GLY A 103 2.93 -11.21 -5.27
C GLY A 103 2.19 -11.54 -3.98
N SER A 104 1.65 -10.54 -3.28
CA SER A 104 0.78 -10.76 -2.13
C SER A 104 -0.58 -11.32 -2.55
N HIS A 105 -1.10 -12.26 -1.76
CA HIS A 105 -2.50 -12.69 -1.84
C HIS A 105 -3.45 -11.77 -1.07
N LEU A 106 -2.90 -10.96 -0.17
CA LEU A 106 -3.62 -9.93 0.59
C LEU A 106 -3.62 -8.60 -0.17
N THR A 107 -4.69 -7.82 -0.03
CA THR A 107 -4.75 -6.46 -0.54
C THR A 107 -3.83 -5.53 0.27
N PRO A 108 -3.41 -4.37 -0.29
CA PRO A 108 -2.66 -3.38 0.47
C PRO A 108 -3.36 -2.95 1.76
N GLU A 109 -4.68 -2.83 1.74
CA GLU A 109 -5.51 -2.48 2.90
C GLU A 109 -5.37 -3.53 4.01
N GLU A 110 -5.52 -4.81 3.66
CA GLU A 110 -5.36 -5.93 4.61
C GLU A 110 -3.95 -5.96 5.20
N ILE A 111 -2.92 -5.80 4.35
CA ILE A 111 -1.52 -5.78 4.79
C ILE A 111 -1.29 -4.64 5.79
N PHE A 112 -1.85 -3.46 5.52
CA PHE A 112 -1.73 -2.32 6.43
C PHE A 112 -2.47 -2.53 7.74
N LEU A 113 -3.70 -3.04 7.71
CA LEU A 113 -4.47 -3.36 8.92
C LEU A 113 -3.76 -4.40 9.78
N PHE A 114 -3.28 -5.50 9.18
CA PHE A 114 -2.52 -6.51 9.91
C PHE A 114 -1.22 -5.94 10.48
N SER A 115 -0.52 -5.09 9.71
CA SER A 115 0.68 -4.42 10.20
C SER A 115 0.38 -3.50 11.38
N TYR A 116 -0.76 -2.80 11.37
CA TYR A 116 -1.20 -1.96 12.49
C TYR A 116 -1.49 -2.81 13.73
N PHE A 117 -2.37 -3.81 13.60
CA PHE A 117 -2.74 -4.69 14.71
C PHE A 117 -1.53 -5.40 15.32
N TRP A 118 -0.57 -5.81 14.49
CA TRP A 118 0.66 -6.43 14.94
C TRP A 118 1.58 -5.47 15.70
N ASN A 119 1.77 -4.24 15.22
CA ASN A 119 2.68 -3.29 15.88
C ASN A 119 2.15 -2.78 17.22
N TYR A 120 0.83 -2.77 17.40
CA TYR A 120 0.17 -2.27 18.61
C TYR A 120 -0.33 -3.37 19.54
N ASP A 121 0.06 -4.64 19.32
CA ASP A 121 -0.39 -5.80 20.11
C ASP A 121 -1.92 -5.74 20.36
N MET A 122 -2.70 -5.57 19.28
CA MET A 122 -4.15 -5.39 19.36
C MET A 122 -4.90 -6.69 19.68
N ASP A 123 -4.19 -7.80 19.83
CA ASP A 123 -4.66 -9.03 20.45
C ASP A 123 -4.95 -8.87 21.96
N LYS A 124 -4.50 -7.76 22.57
CA LYS A 124 -4.75 -7.42 23.97
C LYS A 124 -5.93 -6.44 24.09
N CYS A 125 -6.97 -6.81 24.85
CA CYS A 125 -8.16 -5.96 25.07
C CYS A 125 -7.84 -4.54 25.59
N GLU A 126 -6.76 -4.38 26.37
CA GLU A 126 -6.34 -3.07 26.87
C GLU A 126 -5.91 -2.11 25.75
N ASN A 127 -5.21 -2.62 24.72
CA ASN A 127 -4.76 -1.82 23.59
C ASN A 127 -5.93 -1.42 22.69
N LEU A 128 -6.89 -2.33 22.49
CA LEU A 128 -8.17 -2.04 21.83
C LEU A 128 -8.93 -0.90 22.54
N TYR A 129 -9.02 -0.95 23.88
CA TYR A 129 -9.70 0.08 24.66
C TYR A 129 -8.98 1.44 24.62
N ARG A 130 -7.64 1.45 24.64
CA ARG A 130 -6.84 2.68 24.49
C ARG A 130 -7.05 3.32 23.13
N GLU A 131 -7.10 2.52 22.07
CA GLU A 131 -7.37 3.00 20.72
C GLU A 131 -8.78 3.57 20.61
N PHE A 132 -9.79 2.87 21.15
CA PHE A 132 -11.17 3.36 21.20
C PHE A 132 -11.31 4.70 21.96
N LYS A 133 -10.54 4.89 23.03
CA LYS A 133 -10.50 6.18 23.77
C LYS A 133 -9.90 7.32 22.96
N ARG A 134 -8.80 7.09 22.24
CA ARG A 134 -8.18 8.08 21.35
C ARG A 134 -9.13 8.53 20.24
N ASP A 135 -10.04 7.65 19.88
CA ASP A 135 -11.03 7.84 18.83
C ASP A 135 -12.23 8.72 19.24
N ILE A 136 -12.47 8.89 20.54
CA ILE A 136 -13.59 9.66 21.10
C ILE A 136 -13.13 11.02 21.65
N SER A 137 -11.82 11.23 21.79
CA SER A 137 -11.21 12.51 22.21
C SER A 137 -10.89 13.40 21.02
#